data_AF-A0A9E4LS80-F1
#
_entry.id   AF-A0A9E4LS80-F1
#
_cell.length_a   1.000
_cell.length_b   1.000
_cell.length_c   1.000
_cell.angle_alpha   90.00
_cell.angle_beta   90.00
_cell.angle_gamma   90.00
#
_symmetry.space_group_name_H-M   'P 1'
#
loop_
_entity.id
_entity.type
_entity.pdbx_description
1 polymer ?
#
loop_
_entity_poly.entity_id
_entity_poly.type
_entity_poly.pdbx_seq_one_letter_code
_entity_poly.pdbx_strand_id
1 'polypeptide(L)'
;MTVLVAVASGLYFVPAQWAGRLLPGDSPVDDDAVAFLPGTAIATSGRVEADGIDVFDPDGEILLLTVAIDSDLTVFDWVRSSMDDSIELRSRESVFGDRSDTEQRQHNRHLMDSSKDAATIVALEHLGVDAADFTGVLFLETVAGGPADGLLEATDVILAIDGRPVTTVASLRAVLTELAPGDTAVVTVENFDTGERRDVELTLGTHPDSGGPFIGLSGITERVERSPLPFEVDISSGAVGGPSAGLAFTLIMLDVLTPGELTGGKRVAVTGSIRLDGSVGDVGGVAQKAATARNAGAQMLIVPEASVDEALSGAGDVPVVGVATLDDALQALVGAGGEPVGRLLG
;
A
#
# COMPACT_ATOMS: atom_id res chain seq x y z
N MET A 1 32.69 -47.73 40.12
CA MET A 1 32.65 -46.26 40.16
C MET A 1 32.10 -45.80 38.83
N THR A 2 30.78 -45.66 38.74
CA THR A 2 30.08 -45.15 37.56
C THR A 2 28.94 -44.30 38.09
N VAL A 3 29.10 -42.98 37.95
CA VAL A 3 28.11 -41.98 38.35
C VAL A 3 27.01 -42.01 37.29
N LEU A 4 25.79 -42.39 37.69
CA LEU A 4 24.60 -42.28 36.87
C LEU A 4 24.00 -40.89 37.12
N VAL A 5 24.09 -40.00 36.12
CA VAL A 5 23.39 -38.71 36.11
C VAL A 5 21.90 -38.99 35.88
N ALA A 6 21.07 -38.59 36.82
CA ALA A 6 19.62 -38.67 36.72
C ALA A 6 19.10 -37.61 35.73
N VAL A 7 18.49 -38.04 34.63
CA VAL A 7 17.59 -37.20 33.83
C VAL A 7 16.19 -37.39 34.39
N ALA A 8 15.72 -36.39 35.16
CA ALA A 8 14.34 -36.32 35.58
C ALA A 8 13.48 -35.92 34.38
N SER A 9 12.86 -36.91 33.74
CA SER A 9 11.72 -36.71 32.84
C SER A 9 10.53 -36.22 33.67
N GLY A 10 10.32 -34.91 33.68
CA GLY A 10 9.10 -34.30 34.20
C GLY A 10 7.91 -34.72 33.35
N LEU A 11 7.22 -35.78 33.76
CA LEU A 11 5.86 -36.09 33.33
C LEU A 11 4.99 -34.86 33.67
N TYR A 12 4.56 -34.11 32.66
CA TYR A 12 3.52 -33.10 32.83
C TYR A 12 2.21 -33.83 33.16
N PHE A 13 1.81 -33.77 34.44
CA PHE A 13 0.48 -34.14 34.86
C PHE A 13 -0.50 -33.10 34.33
N VAL A 14 -1.25 -33.45 33.29
CA VAL A 14 -2.44 -32.71 32.89
C VAL A 14 -3.52 -33.04 33.93
N PRO A 15 -4.00 -32.06 34.72
CA PRO A 15 -5.02 -32.31 35.74
C PRO A 15 -6.28 -32.86 35.05
N ALA A 16 -6.96 -33.87 35.61
CA ALA A 16 -8.06 -34.59 34.96
C ALA A 16 -9.20 -33.70 34.43
N GLN A 17 -9.37 -32.49 34.98
CA GLN A 17 -10.29 -31.46 34.48
C GLN A 17 -9.94 -30.91 33.08
N TRP A 18 -8.70 -31.12 32.60
CA TRP A 18 -8.22 -30.74 31.26
C TRP A 18 -8.27 -31.90 30.27
N ALA A 19 -8.42 -33.14 30.73
CA ALA A 19 -8.52 -34.31 29.85
C ALA A 19 -9.82 -34.29 29.01
N GLY A 20 -10.87 -33.60 29.49
CA GLY A 20 -12.11 -33.40 28.74
C GLY A 20 -12.01 -32.41 27.56
N ARG A 21 -10.97 -31.55 27.52
CA ARG A 21 -10.73 -30.54 26.48
C ARG A 21 -9.88 -31.05 25.29
N LEU A 22 -9.63 -32.36 25.23
CA LEU A 22 -8.87 -33.01 24.15
C LEU A 22 -9.76 -33.83 23.22
N LEU A 23 -11.09 -33.69 23.34
CA LEU A 23 -12.05 -34.26 22.40
C LEU A 23 -12.32 -33.27 21.25
N PRO A 24 -12.43 -33.75 20.00
CA PRO A 24 -12.75 -32.87 18.87
C PRO A 24 -14.11 -32.20 19.11
N GLY A 25 -14.10 -30.86 19.13
CA GLY A 25 -15.26 -29.99 19.42
C GLY A 25 -15.13 -29.12 20.68
N ASP A 26 -14.13 -29.33 21.54
CA ASP A 26 -13.88 -28.54 22.77
C ASP A 26 -12.44 -27.99 22.83
N SER A 27 -11.86 -27.65 21.67
CA SER A 27 -10.56 -26.97 21.61
C SER A 27 -10.72 -25.50 22.04
N PRO A 28 -9.82 -24.93 22.86
CA PRO A 28 -9.80 -23.49 23.15
C PRO A 28 -9.32 -22.64 21.96
N VAL A 29 -8.91 -23.31 20.86
CA VAL A 29 -8.60 -22.66 19.59
C VAL A 29 -9.91 -22.52 18.85
N ASP A 30 -10.28 -21.28 18.53
CA ASP A 30 -11.41 -20.98 17.66
C ASP A 30 -11.11 -21.61 16.29
N ASP A 31 -11.96 -22.52 15.81
CA ASP A 31 -11.77 -23.24 14.54
C ASP A 31 -11.72 -22.27 13.33
N ASP A 32 -12.10 -21.01 13.55
CA ASP A 32 -12.09 -19.91 12.58
C ASP A 32 -11.00 -18.85 12.83
N ALA A 33 -9.98 -19.10 13.65
CA ALA A 33 -8.87 -18.17 13.85
C ALA A 33 -7.71 -18.40 12.87
N VAL A 34 -6.97 -17.33 12.57
CA VAL A 34 -5.85 -17.27 11.63
C VAL A 34 -4.66 -16.64 12.34
N ALA A 35 -3.47 -17.23 12.24
CA ALA A 35 -2.24 -16.65 12.78
C ALA A 35 -1.56 -15.76 11.74
N PHE A 36 -1.25 -14.53 12.16
CA PHE A 36 -0.33 -13.63 11.48
C PHE A 36 1.06 -13.87 12.05
N LEU A 37 1.95 -14.39 11.22
CA LEU A 37 3.32 -14.75 11.58
C LEU A 37 4.31 -13.87 10.81
N PRO A 38 5.51 -13.62 11.37
CA PRO A 38 6.60 -13.04 10.62
C PRO A 38 6.84 -13.84 9.32
N GLY A 39 6.81 -13.15 8.18
CA GLY A 39 7.11 -13.74 6.89
C GLY A 39 8.59 -13.62 6.53
N THR A 40 8.87 -13.51 5.24
CA THR A 40 10.22 -13.33 4.69
C THR A 40 10.51 -11.88 4.31
N ALA A 41 11.77 -11.49 4.45
CA ALA A 41 12.32 -10.29 3.84
C ALA A 41 12.94 -10.68 2.49
N ILE A 42 12.55 -9.99 1.44
CA ILE A 42 12.88 -10.34 0.06
C ILE A 42 13.63 -9.16 -0.56
N ALA A 43 14.88 -9.38 -0.97
CA ALA A 43 15.63 -8.36 -1.70
C ALA A 43 14.96 -8.03 -3.03
N THR A 44 14.86 -6.74 -3.33
CA THR A 44 14.30 -6.24 -4.59
C THR A 44 15.36 -6.08 -5.70
N SER A 45 16.64 -6.25 -5.38
CA SER A 45 17.74 -6.31 -6.36
C SER A 45 17.45 -7.35 -7.46
N GLY A 46 17.59 -6.96 -8.72
CA GLY A 46 17.30 -7.84 -9.86
C GLY A 46 15.81 -8.15 -10.08
N ARG A 47 14.91 -7.39 -9.47
CA ARG A 47 13.45 -7.49 -9.71
C ARG A 47 12.89 -6.35 -10.54
N VAL A 48 13.73 -5.37 -10.90
CA VAL A 48 13.41 -4.34 -11.87
C VAL A 48 14.25 -4.62 -13.10
N GLU A 49 13.60 -4.76 -14.25
CA GLU A 49 14.25 -4.88 -15.55
C GLU A 49 13.83 -3.67 -16.38
N ALA A 50 14.79 -3.04 -17.05
CA ALA A 50 14.52 -1.95 -17.97
C ALA A 50 15.37 -2.08 -19.24
N ASP A 51 14.79 -1.76 -20.40
CA ASP A 51 15.45 -1.77 -21.71
C ASP A 51 15.20 -0.43 -22.41
N GLY A 52 16.25 0.13 -23.02
CA GLY A 52 16.20 1.44 -23.67
C GLY A 52 16.50 2.63 -22.75
N ILE A 53 16.99 2.38 -21.53
CA ILE A 53 17.46 3.38 -20.55
C ILE A 53 18.69 2.85 -19.79
N ASP A 54 19.50 3.74 -19.23
CA ASP A 54 20.61 3.35 -18.34
C ASP A 54 20.05 2.72 -17.06
N VAL A 55 20.69 1.63 -16.63
CA VAL A 55 20.33 0.85 -15.44
C VAL A 55 21.56 0.78 -14.54
N PHE A 56 21.35 1.01 -13.25
CA PHE A 56 22.38 1.02 -12.22
C PHE A 56 22.13 -0.12 -11.23
N ASP A 57 23.21 -0.81 -10.83
CA ASP A 57 23.15 -1.87 -9.82
C ASP A 57 23.35 -1.24 -8.43
N PRO A 58 22.36 -1.31 -7.53
CA PRO A 58 22.54 -0.84 -6.16
C PRO A 58 23.53 -1.70 -5.38
N ASP A 59 24.38 -1.07 -4.57
CA ASP A 59 25.25 -1.74 -3.61
C ASP A 59 24.46 -2.15 -2.35
N GLY A 60 23.45 -1.36 -1.98
CA GLY A 60 22.54 -1.63 -0.88
C GLY A 60 21.37 -2.54 -1.22
N GLU A 61 20.49 -2.79 -0.24
CA GLU A 61 19.30 -3.63 -0.44
C GLU A 61 18.05 -2.93 0.09
N ILE A 62 17.05 -2.81 -0.78
CA ILE A 62 15.67 -2.58 -0.37
C ILE A 62 15.01 -3.95 -0.17
N LEU A 63 14.48 -4.18 1.02
CA LEU A 63 13.84 -5.44 1.41
C LEU A 63 12.32 -5.28 1.44
N LEU A 64 11.63 -6.02 0.58
CA LEU A 64 10.19 -6.19 0.63
C LEU A 64 9.82 -7.15 1.78
N LEU A 65 8.89 -6.73 2.63
CA LEU A 65 8.43 -7.52 3.78
C LEU A 65 7.12 -8.23 3.48
N THR A 66 7.09 -9.53 3.77
CA THR A 66 5.87 -10.36 3.68
C THR A 66 5.39 -10.78 5.06
N VAL A 67 4.12 -11.14 5.15
CA VAL A 67 3.51 -11.77 6.32
C VAL A 67 3.11 -13.17 5.92
N ALA A 68 3.44 -14.15 6.75
CA ALA A 68 2.91 -15.50 6.60
C ALA A 68 1.56 -15.56 7.32
N ILE A 69 0.52 -15.99 6.60
CA ILE A 69 -0.80 -16.18 7.18
C ILE A 69 -1.05 -17.69 7.25
N ASP A 70 -1.12 -18.23 8.47
CA ASP A 70 -1.41 -19.64 8.71
C ASP A 70 -2.88 -19.82 9.10
N SER A 71 -3.61 -20.58 8.28
CA SER A 71 -5.02 -20.91 8.46
C SER A 71 -5.27 -22.24 9.15
N ASP A 72 -4.23 -23.05 9.38
CA ASP A 72 -4.31 -24.34 10.06
C ASP A 72 -3.70 -24.23 11.47
N LEU A 73 -4.36 -23.46 12.35
CA LEU A 73 -3.88 -23.27 13.71
C LEU A 73 -3.81 -24.59 14.48
N THR A 74 -2.61 -24.96 14.94
CA THR A 74 -2.49 -26.03 15.92
C THR A 74 -2.59 -25.49 17.35
N VAL A 75 -3.02 -26.32 18.30
CA VAL A 75 -3.03 -25.98 19.75
C VAL A 75 -1.64 -25.56 20.24
N PHE A 76 -0.58 -26.03 19.57
CA PHE A 76 0.81 -25.65 19.86
C PHE A 76 1.11 -24.21 19.41
N ASP A 77 0.56 -23.75 18.28
CA ASP A 77 0.72 -22.38 17.77
C ASP A 77 -0.05 -21.35 18.61
N TRP A 78 -1.22 -21.73 19.14
CA TRP A 78 -1.95 -20.92 20.13
C TRP A 78 -1.15 -20.73 21.43
N VAL A 79 -0.56 -21.80 21.99
CA VAL A 79 0.30 -21.70 23.18
C VAL A 79 1.55 -20.87 22.88
N ARG A 80 2.15 -21.02 21.70
CA ARG A 80 3.31 -20.22 21.28
C ARG A 80 2.97 -18.73 21.14
N SER A 81 1.79 -18.38 20.61
CA SER A 81 1.33 -16.99 20.50
C SER A 81 1.23 -16.27 21.85
N SER A 82 0.96 -17.02 22.94
CA SER A 82 0.89 -16.45 24.30
C SER A 82 2.26 -16.11 24.93
N MET A 83 3.36 -16.46 24.25
CA MET A 83 4.73 -16.25 24.71
C MET A 83 5.60 -15.47 23.70
N ASP A 84 5.07 -15.21 22.50
CA ASP A 84 5.75 -14.54 21.39
C ASP A 84 4.80 -13.47 20.82
N ASP A 85 4.98 -12.23 21.26
CA ASP A 85 4.15 -11.08 20.87
C ASP A 85 4.19 -10.76 19.36
N SER A 86 5.05 -11.44 18.59
CA SER A 86 5.08 -11.35 17.13
C SER A 86 4.04 -12.22 16.42
N ILE A 87 3.22 -12.96 17.15
CA ILE A 87 2.15 -13.82 16.60
C ILE A 87 0.79 -13.24 17.01
N GLU A 88 0.02 -12.76 16.04
CA GLU A 88 -1.32 -12.22 16.28
C GLU A 88 -2.40 -13.19 15.75
N LEU A 89 -3.39 -13.50 16.58
CA LEU A 89 -4.55 -14.29 16.18
C LEU A 89 -5.69 -13.35 15.77
N ARG A 90 -6.16 -13.47 14.53
CA ARG A 90 -7.33 -12.75 14.01
C ARG A 90 -8.39 -13.73 13.55
N SER A 91 -9.67 -13.35 13.59
CA SER A 91 -10.72 -14.19 13.02
C SER A 91 -10.63 -14.21 11.50
N ARG A 92 -10.86 -15.37 10.88
CA ARG A 92 -10.85 -15.58 9.43
C ARG A 92 -11.80 -14.63 8.72
N GLU A 93 -13.00 -14.41 9.27
CA GLU A 93 -13.98 -13.44 8.74
C GLU A 93 -13.41 -12.01 8.70
N SER A 94 -12.68 -11.57 9.73
CA SER A 94 -12.11 -10.21 9.77
C SER A 94 -11.00 -9.97 8.74
N VAL A 95 -10.38 -11.04 8.23
CA VAL A 95 -9.22 -10.98 7.33
C VAL A 95 -9.62 -11.32 5.89
N PHE A 96 -10.49 -12.30 5.70
CA PHE A 96 -10.85 -12.87 4.40
C PHE A 96 -12.32 -12.67 4.03
N GLY A 97 -13.18 -12.30 4.98
CA GLY A 97 -14.64 -12.29 4.81
C GLY A 97 -15.15 -13.66 4.37
N ASP A 98 -16.09 -13.69 3.42
CA ASP A 98 -16.68 -14.92 2.88
C ASP A 98 -15.88 -15.54 1.72
N ARG A 99 -14.67 -15.03 1.41
CA ARG A 99 -13.91 -15.47 0.23
C ARG A 99 -13.24 -16.82 0.44
N SER A 100 -13.23 -17.66 -0.60
CA SER A 100 -12.39 -18.85 -0.65
C SER A 100 -10.90 -18.48 -0.77
N ASP A 101 -10.00 -19.40 -0.38
CA ASP A 101 -8.55 -19.17 -0.51
C ASP A 101 -8.11 -18.91 -1.96
N THR A 102 -8.80 -19.54 -2.92
CA THR A 102 -8.56 -19.34 -4.35
C THR A 102 -8.93 -17.92 -4.79
N GLU A 103 -10.09 -17.43 -4.36
CA GLU A 103 -10.54 -16.07 -4.64
C GLU A 103 -9.64 -15.04 -3.95
N GLN A 104 -9.23 -15.29 -2.71
CA GLN A 104 -8.30 -14.43 -2.00
C GLN A 104 -6.94 -14.35 -2.70
N ARG A 105 -6.37 -15.48 -3.12
CA ARG A 105 -5.09 -15.48 -3.87
C ARG A 105 -5.21 -14.74 -5.20
N GLN A 106 -6.36 -14.81 -5.86
CA GLN A 106 -6.60 -14.06 -7.09
C GLN A 106 -6.74 -12.57 -6.80
N HIS A 107 -7.49 -12.20 -5.77
CA HIS A 107 -7.64 -10.82 -5.32
C HIS A 107 -6.30 -10.18 -4.94
N ASN A 108 -5.47 -10.88 -4.15
CA ASN A 108 -4.13 -10.41 -3.78
C ASN A 108 -3.19 -10.24 -4.98
N ARG A 109 -3.35 -11.05 -6.04
CA ARG A 109 -2.60 -10.88 -7.29
C ARG A 109 -3.03 -9.62 -8.03
N HIS A 110 -4.33 -9.36 -8.15
CA HIS A 110 -4.83 -8.12 -8.76
C HIS A 110 -4.39 -6.86 -7.98
N LEU A 111 -4.39 -6.92 -6.65
CA LEU A 111 -3.86 -5.83 -5.81
C LEU A 111 -2.36 -5.62 -6.02
N MET A 112 -1.59 -6.70 -6.22
CA MET A 112 -0.17 -6.63 -6.52
C MET A 112 0.08 -6.01 -7.90
N ASP A 113 -0.70 -6.38 -8.91
CA ASP A 113 -0.62 -5.76 -10.24
C ASP A 113 -0.88 -4.25 -10.14
N SER A 114 -1.93 -3.86 -9.43
CA SER A 114 -2.25 -2.44 -9.20
C SER A 114 -1.13 -1.71 -8.43
N SER A 115 -0.45 -2.40 -7.51
CA SER A 115 0.65 -1.82 -6.72
C SER A 115 1.92 -1.61 -7.55
N LYS A 116 2.23 -2.53 -8.48
CA LYS A 116 3.33 -2.35 -9.43
C LYS A 116 3.05 -1.18 -10.36
N ASP A 117 1.82 -1.08 -10.86
CA ASP A 117 1.42 0.01 -11.74
C ASP A 117 1.56 1.38 -11.07
N ALA A 118 1.04 1.51 -9.84
CA ALA A 118 1.20 2.73 -9.07
C ALA A 118 2.68 3.03 -8.79
N ALA A 119 3.47 2.03 -8.41
CA ALA A 119 4.90 2.21 -8.17
C ALA A 119 5.66 2.67 -9.42
N THR A 120 5.37 2.08 -10.59
CA THR A 120 5.96 2.48 -11.86
C THR A 120 5.60 3.92 -12.21
N ILE A 121 4.32 4.27 -12.17
CA ILE A 121 3.89 5.65 -12.49
C ILE A 121 4.55 6.64 -11.53
N VAL A 122 4.47 6.41 -10.22
CA VAL A 122 5.00 7.34 -9.21
C VAL A 122 6.52 7.50 -9.35
N ALA A 123 7.26 6.41 -9.58
CA ALA A 123 8.70 6.48 -9.76
C ALA A 123 9.07 7.25 -11.03
N LEU A 124 8.43 6.94 -12.16
CA LEU A 124 8.73 7.58 -13.44
C LEU A 124 8.36 9.07 -13.45
N GLU A 125 7.21 9.43 -12.92
CA GLU A 125 6.79 10.83 -12.75
C GLU A 125 7.77 11.60 -11.86
N HIS A 126 8.26 10.97 -10.77
CA HIS A 126 9.28 11.58 -9.91
C HIS A 126 10.58 11.86 -10.67
N LEU A 127 10.95 10.98 -11.61
CA LEU A 127 12.11 11.15 -12.49
C LEU A 127 11.87 12.13 -13.65
N GLY A 128 10.64 12.63 -13.79
CA GLY A 128 10.22 13.56 -14.83
C GLY A 128 9.83 12.89 -16.15
N VAL A 129 9.52 11.59 -16.14
CA VAL A 129 8.97 10.86 -17.28
C VAL A 129 7.45 10.83 -17.15
N ASP A 130 6.75 11.41 -18.12
CA ASP A 130 5.29 11.38 -18.19
C ASP A 130 4.81 9.92 -18.40
N ALA A 131 4.43 9.26 -17.31
CA ALA A 131 4.07 7.84 -17.28
C ALA A 131 2.56 7.62 -17.20
N ALA A 132 1.82 8.67 -16.85
CA ALA A 132 0.38 8.64 -16.78
C ALA A 132 -0.27 9.90 -17.38
N ASP A 133 -1.31 9.66 -18.16
CA ASP A 133 -2.21 10.69 -18.62
C ASP A 133 -3.37 10.76 -17.64
N PHE A 134 -3.47 11.89 -16.93
CA PHE A 134 -4.64 12.20 -16.13
C PHE A 134 -5.69 12.78 -17.06
N THR A 135 -6.77 12.04 -17.32
CA THR A 135 -7.72 12.35 -18.40
C THR A 135 -9.10 12.75 -17.88
N GLY A 136 -9.26 12.96 -16.58
CA GLY A 136 -10.52 13.38 -15.98
C GLY A 136 -10.61 13.15 -14.47
N VAL A 137 -11.71 13.59 -13.86
CA VAL A 137 -12.02 13.34 -12.45
C VAL A 137 -13.26 12.45 -12.32
N LEU A 138 -13.10 11.33 -11.65
CA LEU A 138 -14.14 10.40 -11.21
C LEU A 138 -14.66 10.82 -9.83
N PHE A 139 -15.86 10.37 -9.48
CA PHE A 139 -16.44 10.55 -8.15
C PHE A 139 -17.32 9.35 -7.79
N LEU A 140 -17.46 9.06 -6.50
CA LEU A 140 -18.26 7.94 -6.03
C LEU A 140 -19.75 8.26 -6.00
N GLU A 141 -20.09 9.48 -5.59
CA GLU A 141 -21.47 9.91 -5.44
C GLU A 141 -21.60 11.44 -5.49
N THR A 142 -22.82 11.91 -5.70
CA THR A 142 -23.20 13.31 -5.53
C THR A 142 -23.72 13.55 -4.11
N VAL A 143 -23.44 14.74 -3.58
CA VAL A 143 -23.93 15.14 -2.25
C VAL A 143 -25.42 15.45 -2.35
N ALA A 144 -26.24 14.76 -1.55
CA ALA A 144 -27.69 14.94 -1.55
C ALA A 144 -28.11 16.40 -1.32
N GLY A 145 -28.98 16.92 -2.19
CA GLY A 145 -29.39 18.33 -2.22
C GLY A 145 -28.31 19.30 -2.70
N GLY A 146 -27.16 18.79 -3.14
CA GLY A 146 -26.07 19.57 -3.71
C GLY A 146 -26.26 19.91 -5.19
N PRO A 147 -25.40 20.76 -5.76
CA PRO A 147 -25.56 21.25 -7.13
C PRO A 147 -25.56 20.19 -8.23
N ALA A 148 -24.80 19.11 -8.06
CA ALA A 148 -24.73 17.99 -9.00
C ALA A 148 -25.81 16.93 -8.76
N ASP A 149 -26.59 17.02 -7.67
CA ASP A 149 -27.59 16.02 -7.31
C ASP A 149 -28.68 15.92 -8.39
N GLY A 150 -28.94 14.70 -8.87
CA GLY A 150 -29.86 14.42 -9.98
C GLY A 150 -29.42 14.93 -11.36
N LEU A 151 -28.25 15.55 -11.49
CA LEU A 151 -27.71 16.04 -12.77
C LEU A 151 -26.54 15.18 -13.26
N LEU A 152 -25.67 14.76 -12.35
CA LEU A 152 -24.51 13.90 -12.62
C LEU A 152 -24.72 12.51 -12.00
N GLU A 153 -24.18 11.50 -12.67
CA GLU A 153 -24.23 10.10 -12.25
C GLU A 153 -22.83 9.58 -11.89
N ALA A 154 -22.70 8.60 -11.00
CA ALA A 154 -21.39 8.06 -10.59
C ALA A 154 -20.58 7.41 -11.73
N THR A 155 -21.20 7.19 -12.89
CA THR A 155 -20.55 6.74 -14.12
C THR A 155 -19.98 7.90 -14.96
N ASP A 156 -20.25 9.15 -14.60
CA ASP A 156 -19.73 10.32 -15.30
C ASP A 156 -18.27 10.62 -14.87
N VAL A 157 -17.42 10.88 -15.85
CA VAL A 157 -16.07 11.43 -15.68
C VAL A 157 -16.10 12.90 -16.03
N ILE A 158 -15.65 13.77 -15.13
CA ILE A 158 -15.55 15.21 -15.39
C ILE A 158 -14.31 15.47 -16.24
N LEU A 159 -14.52 16.05 -17.43
CA LEU A 159 -13.47 16.35 -18.40
C LEU A 159 -13.17 17.84 -18.53
N ALA A 160 -14.15 18.71 -18.28
CA ALA A 160 -13.97 20.15 -18.35
C ALA A 160 -15.06 20.91 -17.58
N ILE A 161 -14.77 22.17 -17.22
CA ILE A 161 -15.75 23.14 -16.71
C ILE A 161 -15.59 24.45 -17.50
N ASP A 162 -16.66 24.91 -18.14
CA ASP A 162 -16.68 26.07 -19.05
C ASP A 162 -15.61 25.99 -20.13
N GLY A 163 -15.38 24.78 -20.67
CA GLY A 163 -14.37 24.50 -21.68
C GLY A 163 -12.92 24.51 -21.17
N ARG A 164 -12.67 24.77 -19.88
CA ARG A 164 -11.35 24.59 -19.25
C ARG A 164 -11.14 23.11 -18.93
N PRO A 165 -10.08 22.47 -19.43
CA PRO A 165 -9.83 21.05 -19.16
C PRO A 165 -9.70 20.75 -17.66
N VAL A 166 -10.34 19.66 -17.25
CA VAL A 166 -10.20 19.07 -15.92
C VAL A 166 -9.59 17.69 -16.12
N THR A 167 -8.30 17.60 -15.82
CA THR A 167 -7.50 16.38 -15.94
C THR A 167 -7.20 15.78 -14.57
N THR A 168 -7.03 16.61 -13.54
CA THR A 168 -6.67 16.22 -12.17
C THR A 168 -7.63 16.81 -11.15
N VAL A 169 -7.61 16.31 -9.92
CA VAL A 169 -8.35 16.92 -8.80
C VAL A 169 -7.83 18.32 -8.52
N ALA A 170 -6.52 18.54 -8.69
CA ALA A 170 -5.92 19.87 -8.57
C ALA A 170 -6.44 20.83 -9.64
N SER A 171 -6.55 20.41 -10.90
CA SER A 171 -7.08 21.26 -11.98
C SER A 171 -8.57 21.54 -11.79
N LEU A 172 -9.35 20.55 -11.31
CA LEU A 172 -10.75 20.76 -10.91
C LEU A 172 -10.86 21.86 -9.84
N ARG A 173 -10.07 21.76 -8.76
CA ARG A 173 -10.05 22.77 -7.70
C ARG A 173 -9.65 24.14 -8.24
N ALA A 174 -8.60 24.22 -9.05
CA ALA A 174 -8.14 25.48 -9.63
C ALA A 174 -9.24 26.17 -10.45
N VAL A 175 -9.92 25.41 -11.31
CA VAL A 175 -11.04 25.90 -12.12
C VAL A 175 -12.20 26.39 -11.25
N LEU A 176 -12.55 25.65 -10.19
CA LEU A 176 -13.61 26.04 -9.26
C LEU A 176 -13.30 27.30 -8.47
N THR A 177 -12.05 27.49 -8.02
CA THR A 177 -11.66 28.67 -7.23
C THR A 177 -11.75 29.99 -7.99
N GLU A 178 -11.84 29.95 -9.32
CA GLU A 178 -12.07 31.12 -10.17
C GLU A 178 -13.56 31.50 -10.29
N LEU A 179 -14.47 30.67 -9.74
CA LEU A 179 -15.92 30.85 -9.79
C LEU A 179 -16.47 31.18 -8.39
N ALA A 180 -17.66 31.78 -8.35
CA ALA A 180 -18.36 32.09 -7.10
C ALA A 180 -19.55 31.14 -6.87
N PRO A 181 -19.93 30.89 -5.60
CA PRO A 181 -21.23 30.30 -5.30
C PRO A 181 -22.36 31.10 -5.96
N GLY A 182 -23.25 30.41 -6.68
CA GLY A 182 -24.33 31.01 -7.47
C GLY A 182 -24.00 31.21 -8.96
N ASP A 183 -22.74 31.04 -9.37
CA ASP A 183 -22.39 31.05 -10.80
C ASP A 183 -22.90 29.79 -11.48
N THR A 184 -23.39 29.94 -12.71
CA THR A 184 -23.73 28.82 -13.58
C THR A 184 -22.48 28.39 -14.35
N ALA A 185 -22.19 27.09 -14.34
CA ALA A 185 -21.07 26.50 -15.06
C ALA A 185 -21.55 25.32 -15.92
N VAL A 186 -20.92 25.16 -17.08
CA VAL A 186 -21.14 24.00 -17.96
C VAL A 186 -20.06 22.96 -17.68
N VAL A 187 -20.47 21.81 -17.15
CA VAL A 187 -19.58 20.69 -16.87
C VAL A 187 -19.65 19.70 -18.04
N THR A 188 -18.54 19.54 -18.76
CA THR A 188 -18.43 18.49 -19.77
C THR A 188 -18.06 17.18 -19.08
N VAL A 189 -18.91 16.18 -19.28
CA VAL A 189 -18.71 14.83 -18.73
C VAL A 189 -18.67 13.77 -19.83
N GLU A 190 -18.01 12.66 -19.54
CA GLU A 190 -17.98 11.45 -20.35
C GLU A 190 -18.49 10.28 -19.51
N ASN A 191 -19.45 9.52 -20.02
CA ASN A 191 -19.87 8.29 -19.36
C ASN A 191 -18.74 7.26 -19.47
N PHE A 192 -18.27 6.75 -18.33
CA PHE A 192 -17.12 5.85 -18.22
C PHE A 192 -17.33 4.52 -18.98
N ASP A 193 -18.56 4.00 -19.00
CA ASP A 193 -18.87 2.72 -19.62
C ASP A 193 -19.06 2.84 -21.14
N THR A 194 -19.72 3.90 -21.61
CA THR A 194 -20.10 4.05 -23.03
C THR A 194 -19.17 4.97 -23.82
N GLY A 195 -18.41 5.83 -23.15
CA GLY A 195 -17.62 6.90 -23.77
C GLY A 195 -18.46 8.05 -24.33
N GLU A 196 -19.77 8.09 -24.07
CA GLU A 196 -20.64 9.16 -24.54
C GLU A 196 -20.35 10.47 -23.79
N ARG A 197 -20.18 11.56 -24.53
CA ARG A 197 -19.91 12.90 -23.98
C ARG A 197 -21.16 13.75 -23.97
N ARG A 198 -21.36 14.48 -22.88
CA ARG A 198 -22.46 15.45 -22.73
C ARG A 198 -22.04 16.65 -21.88
N ASP A 199 -22.68 17.77 -22.12
CA ASP A 199 -22.54 18.98 -21.32
C ASP A 199 -23.71 19.08 -20.34
N VAL A 200 -23.39 19.36 -19.08
CA VAL A 200 -24.35 19.49 -17.97
C VAL A 200 -24.20 20.88 -17.37
N GLU A 201 -25.23 21.70 -17.52
CA GLU A 201 -25.30 23.02 -16.91
C GLU A 201 -25.78 22.89 -15.45
N LEU A 202 -25.01 23.42 -14.50
CA LEU A 202 -25.36 23.46 -13.08
C LEU A 202 -24.98 24.78 -12.43
N THR A 203 -25.64 25.13 -11.33
CA THR A 203 -25.34 26.34 -10.54
C THR A 203 -24.53 25.97 -9.31
N LEU A 204 -23.33 26.54 -9.17
CA LEU A 204 -22.42 26.26 -8.05
C LEU A 204 -23.07 26.59 -6.71
N GLY A 205 -22.88 25.68 -5.76
CA GLY A 205 -23.31 25.83 -4.37
C GLY A 205 -22.23 26.45 -3.51
N THR A 206 -22.56 26.64 -2.23
CA THR A 206 -21.60 26.97 -1.18
C THR A 206 -21.19 25.69 -0.47
N HIS A 207 -19.88 25.42 -0.38
CA HIS A 207 -19.37 24.26 0.35
C HIS A 207 -19.71 24.39 1.85
N PRO A 208 -20.25 23.34 2.49
CA PRO A 208 -20.72 23.43 3.88
C PRO A 208 -19.61 23.78 4.89
N ASP A 209 -18.40 23.23 4.72
CA ASP A 209 -17.29 23.48 5.64
C ASP A 209 -16.44 24.71 5.29
N SER A 210 -16.06 24.87 4.02
CA SER A 210 -15.10 25.91 3.60
C SER A 210 -15.77 27.22 3.16
N GLY A 211 -17.07 27.23 2.87
CA GLY A 211 -17.78 28.39 2.32
C GLY A 211 -17.41 28.74 0.87
N GLY A 212 -16.55 27.96 0.22
CA GLY A 212 -16.12 28.17 -1.18
C GLY A 212 -17.12 27.64 -2.22
N PRO A 213 -16.86 27.87 -3.52
CA PRO A 213 -17.65 27.30 -4.62
C PRO A 213 -17.62 25.77 -4.59
N PHE A 214 -18.75 25.15 -4.91
CA PHE A 214 -18.97 23.71 -4.71
C PHE A 214 -19.84 23.12 -5.81
N ILE A 215 -19.47 21.96 -6.35
CA ILE A 215 -20.28 21.19 -7.30
C ILE A 215 -21.13 20.10 -6.62
N GLY A 216 -20.77 19.63 -5.42
CA GLY A 216 -21.54 18.54 -4.79
C GLY A 216 -21.05 17.15 -5.13
N LEU A 217 -19.73 16.91 -5.15
CA LEU A 217 -19.15 15.59 -5.44
C LEU A 217 -18.45 15.04 -4.20
N SER A 218 -18.53 13.72 -4.01
CA SER A 218 -17.87 12.99 -2.92
C SER A 218 -17.06 11.82 -3.49
N GLY A 219 -15.97 11.48 -2.79
CA GLY A 219 -15.08 10.40 -3.20
C GLY A 219 -14.38 10.68 -4.54
N ILE A 220 -13.95 11.92 -4.77
CA ILE A 220 -13.31 12.30 -6.02
C ILE A 220 -11.93 11.63 -6.16
N THR A 221 -11.63 11.12 -7.35
CA THR A 221 -10.33 10.54 -7.72
C THR A 221 -10.04 10.83 -9.17
N GLU A 222 -8.79 10.69 -9.60
CA GLU A 222 -8.39 10.98 -10.97
C GLU A 222 -8.59 9.75 -11.85
N ARG A 223 -9.02 9.96 -13.10
CA ARG A 223 -8.97 8.93 -14.13
C ARG A 223 -7.57 8.93 -14.70
N VAL A 224 -6.91 7.79 -14.56
CA VAL A 224 -5.52 7.62 -14.94
C VAL A 224 -5.43 6.61 -16.08
N GLU A 225 -4.84 7.03 -17.18
CA GLU A 225 -4.51 6.18 -18.32
C GLU A 225 -3.00 6.05 -18.40
N ARG A 226 -2.50 4.86 -18.74
CA ARG A 226 -1.04 4.69 -18.92
C ARG A 226 -0.60 5.40 -20.18
N SER A 227 0.39 6.27 -20.04
CA SER A 227 1.07 6.87 -21.19
C SER A 227 2.06 5.87 -21.81
N PRO A 228 2.26 5.91 -23.14
CA PRO A 228 3.31 5.12 -23.76
C PRO A 228 4.68 5.58 -23.28
N LEU A 229 5.41 4.69 -22.63
CA LEU A 229 6.75 4.98 -22.12
C LEU A 229 7.79 5.00 -23.26
N PRO A 230 8.84 5.83 -23.16
CA PRO A 230 9.92 5.88 -24.14
C PRO A 230 10.89 4.68 -24.05
N PHE A 231 10.75 3.85 -23.02
CA PHE A 231 11.54 2.65 -22.74
C PHE A 231 10.66 1.58 -22.07
N GLU A 232 11.12 0.34 -22.04
CA GLU A 232 10.43 -0.75 -21.35
C GLU A 232 10.90 -0.82 -19.90
N VAL A 233 9.97 -1.00 -18.95
CA VAL A 233 10.27 -1.24 -17.54
C VAL A 233 9.27 -2.25 -16.96
N ASP A 234 9.77 -3.25 -16.25
CA ASP A 234 8.96 -4.27 -15.58
C ASP A 234 9.43 -4.49 -14.13
N ILE A 235 8.47 -4.85 -13.27
CA ILE A 235 8.71 -5.20 -11.87
C ILE A 235 8.23 -6.63 -11.62
N SER A 236 9.14 -7.49 -11.16
CA SER A 236 8.83 -8.86 -10.78
C SER A 236 8.53 -8.98 -9.29
N SER A 237 7.27 -9.27 -8.94
CA SER A 237 6.88 -9.59 -7.56
C SER A 237 7.09 -11.07 -7.20
N GLY A 238 7.33 -11.94 -8.18
CA GLY A 238 7.35 -13.39 -8.02
C GLY A 238 6.00 -13.92 -7.50
N ALA A 239 6.03 -14.73 -6.44
CA ALA A 239 4.82 -15.29 -5.83
C ALA A 239 4.19 -14.37 -4.75
N VAL A 240 4.74 -13.17 -4.53
CA VAL A 240 4.25 -12.24 -3.51
C VAL A 240 3.00 -11.53 -4.01
N GLY A 241 1.99 -11.41 -3.15
CA GLY A 241 0.73 -10.71 -3.42
C GLY A 241 0.39 -9.68 -2.35
N GLY A 242 -0.65 -8.88 -2.60
CA GLY A 242 -1.15 -7.85 -1.68
C GLY A 242 -0.59 -6.44 -1.95
N PRO A 243 -1.20 -5.39 -1.37
CA PRO A 243 -0.94 -4.01 -1.76
C PRO A 243 0.30 -3.38 -1.12
N SER A 244 0.98 -4.08 -0.21
CA SER A 244 1.98 -3.48 0.68
C SER A 244 3.39 -3.31 0.10
N ALA A 245 3.55 -3.60 -1.19
CA ALA A 245 4.83 -3.56 -1.89
C ALA A 245 5.07 -2.26 -2.66
N GLY A 246 4.04 -1.41 -2.79
CA GLY A 246 4.09 -0.22 -3.64
C GLY A 246 5.27 0.70 -3.34
N LEU A 247 5.48 1.07 -2.06
CA LEU A 247 6.59 1.94 -1.70
C LEU A 247 7.96 1.28 -1.94
N ALA A 248 8.11 0.00 -1.60
CA ALA A 248 9.37 -0.72 -1.80
C ALA A 248 9.74 -0.81 -3.29
N PHE A 249 8.74 -1.09 -4.15
CA PHE A 249 8.92 -1.12 -5.60
C PHE A 249 9.20 0.25 -6.21
N THR A 250 8.59 1.30 -5.68
CA THR A 250 8.87 2.67 -6.09
C THR A 250 10.34 3.01 -5.82
N LEU A 251 10.81 2.75 -4.59
CA LEU A 251 12.19 3.08 -4.19
C LEU A 251 13.24 2.30 -4.98
N ILE A 252 13.07 0.98 -5.18
CA ILE A 252 14.02 0.21 -5.99
C ILE A 252 14.02 0.64 -7.45
N MET A 253 12.88 1.07 -8.00
CA MET A 253 12.84 1.60 -9.36
C MET A 253 13.65 2.91 -9.47
N LEU A 254 13.54 3.80 -8.48
CA LEU A 254 14.35 5.02 -8.43
C LEU A 254 15.85 4.69 -8.32
N ASP A 255 16.22 3.74 -7.45
CA ASP A 255 17.61 3.32 -7.24
C ASP A 255 18.22 2.69 -8.50
N VAL A 256 17.43 1.88 -9.22
CA VAL A 256 17.87 1.19 -10.44
C VAL A 256 17.92 2.13 -11.66
N LEU A 257 17.02 3.11 -11.74
CA LEU A 257 16.93 4.02 -12.88
C LEU A 257 17.74 5.31 -12.69
N THR A 258 18.40 5.52 -11.55
CA THR A 258 19.22 6.72 -11.32
C THR A 258 20.64 6.38 -10.86
N PRO A 259 21.64 7.18 -11.26
CA PRO A 259 22.97 7.01 -10.71
C PRO A 259 22.97 7.41 -9.23
N GLY A 260 23.69 6.62 -8.43
CA GLY A 260 23.86 6.87 -7.01
C GLY A 260 23.55 5.63 -6.20
N GLU A 261 23.49 5.78 -4.88
CA GLU A 261 23.16 4.69 -3.97
C GLU A 261 22.12 5.17 -2.96
N LEU A 262 20.86 4.82 -3.23
CA LEU A 262 19.71 5.37 -2.51
C LEU A 262 19.72 4.99 -1.03
N THR A 263 20.25 3.82 -0.66
CA THR A 263 20.26 3.35 0.73
C THR A 263 21.55 3.67 1.49
N GLY A 264 22.56 4.19 0.79
CA GLY A 264 23.91 4.35 1.33
C GLY A 264 24.61 3.01 1.58
N GLY A 265 24.30 1.98 0.79
CA GLY A 265 24.85 0.63 0.93
C GLY A 265 24.29 -0.16 2.12
N LYS A 266 23.08 0.18 2.56
CA LYS A 266 22.44 -0.42 3.75
C LYS A 266 21.34 -1.39 3.34
N ARG A 267 20.98 -2.28 4.27
CA ARG A 267 19.78 -3.10 4.16
C ARG A 267 18.59 -2.37 4.77
N VAL A 268 17.73 -1.80 3.94
CA VAL A 268 16.55 -1.04 4.35
C VAL A 268 15.30 -1.87 4.09
N ALA A 269 14.56 -2.18 5.15
CA ALA A 269 13.29 -2.85 5.02
C ALA A 269 12.16 -1.85 4.83
N VAL A 270 11.23 -2.16 3.92
CA VAL A 270 10.17 -1.22 3.54
C VAL A 270 8.82 -1.93 3.47
N THR A 271 7.79 -1.29 4.01
CA THR A 271 6.39 -1.65 3.75
C THR A 271 5.54 -0.40 3.62
N GLY A 272 4.48 -0.49 2.82
CA GLY A 272 3.58 0.63 2.55
C GLY A 272 2.99 0.50 1.16
N SER A 273 1.70 0.83 1.01
CA SER A 273 1.15 1.07 -0.32
C SER A 273 1.60 2.46 -0.81
N ILE A 274 1.61 2.67 -2.12
CA ILE A 274 1.87 3.98 -2.72
C ILE A 274 0.65 4.37 -3.55
N ARG A 275 0.22 5.62 -3.42
CA ARG A 275 -0.83 6.21 -4.26
C ARG A 275 -0.19 7.06 -5.35
N LEU A 276 -0.95 7.34 -6.41
CA LEU A 276 -0.46 8.07 -7.58
C LEU A 276 -0.03 9.52 -7.25
N ASP A 277 -0.55 10.09 -6.16
CA ASP A 277 -0.13 11.39 -5.63
C ASP A 277 1.18 11.33 -4.80
N GLY A 278 1.81 10.17 -4.72
CA GLY A 278 3.01 9.92 -3.92
C GLY A 278 2.75 9.71 -2.43
N SER A 279 1.48 9.72 -1.97
CA SER A 279 1.17 9.44 -0.56
C SER A 279 1.33 7.95 -0.24
N VAL A 280 1.86 7.68 0.94
CA VAL A 280 2.03 6.33 1.48
C VAL A 280 0.77 5.92 2.23
N GLY A 281 0.26 4.73 1.93
CA GLY A 281 -0.95 4.19 2.55
C GLY A 281 -0.67 3.04 3.50
N ASP A 282 -1.59 2.87 4.45
CA ASP A 282 -1.54 1.86 5.49
C ASP A 282 -1.46 0.43 4.94
N VAL A 283 -0.93 -0.46 5.77
CA VAL A 283 -0.78 -1.89 5.45
C VAL A 283 -1.02 -2.73 6.70
N GLY A 284 -1.45 -3.98 6.51
CA GLY A 284 -1.64 -4.91 7.63
C GLY A 284 -0.35 -5.61 8.06
N GLY A 285 -0.37 -6.09 9.32
CA GLY A 285 0.64 -6.96 9.91
C GLY A 285 1.99 -6.28 10.10
N VAL A 286 2.00 -5.02 10.53
CA VAL A 286 3.22 -4.20 10.61
C VAL A 286 4.12 -4.70 11.74
N ALA A 287 3.55 -5.16 12.86
CA ALA A 287 4.33 -5.78 13.93
C ALA A 287 5.11 -7.01 13.44
N GLN A 288 4.46 -7.90 12.68
CA GLN A 288 5.05 -9.10 12.11
C GLN A 288 6.12 -8.75 11.09
N LYS A 289 5.84 -7.79 10.21
CA LYS A 289 6.80 -7.28 9.22
C LYS A 289 8.02 -6.65 9.89
N ALA A 290 7.83 -5.93 10.99
CA ALA A 290 8.93 -5.35 11.75
C ALA A 290 9.81 -6.43 12.39
N ALA A 291 9.20 -7.50 12.92
CA ALA A 291 9.94 -8.68 13.37
C ALA A 291 10.70 -9.35 12.22
N THR A 292 10.11 -9.46 11.03
CA THR A 292 10.77 -9.96 9.82
C THR A 292 11.96 -9.09 9.42
N ALA A 293 11.82 -7.76 9.45
CA ALA A 293 12.91 -6.82 9.16
C ALA A 293 14.07 -6.99 10.14
N ARG A 294 13.78 -7.11 11.44
CA ARG A 294 14.77 -7.42 12.48
C ARG A 294 15.48 -8.74 12.22
N ASN A 295 14.73 -9.80 11.92
CA ASN A 295 15.30 -11.12 11.66
C ASN A 295 16.19 -11.15 10.41
N ALA A 296 15.89 -10.31 9.42
CA ALA A 296 16.71 -10.13 8.22
C ALA A 296 17.98 -9.28 8.46
N GLY A 297 18.10 -8.67 9.64
CA GLY A 297 19.20 -7.77 9.97
C GLY A 297 19.13 -6.43 9.23
N ALA A 298 17.90 -5.95 8.96
CA ALA A 298 17.69 -4.62 8.42
C ALA A 298 18.30 -3.56 9.35
N GLN A 299 18.93 -2.56 8.76
CA GLN A 299 19.55 -1.45 9.49
C GLN A 299 18.59 -0.27 9.67
N MET A 300 17.44 -0.33 9.00
CA MET A 300 16.36 0.65 9.03
C MET A 300 15.08 -0.02 8.54
N LEU A 301 13.94 0.37 9.12
CA LEU A 301 12.60 -0.03 8.71
C LEU A 301 11.77 1.20 8.39
N ILE A 302 11.30 1.31 7.15
CA ILE A 302 10.38 2.35 6.70
C ILE A 302 8.95 1.79 6.69
N VAL A 303 8.04 2.49 7.35
CA VAL A 303 6.61 2.14 7.50
C VAL A 303 5.71 3.36 7.25
N PRO A 304 4.42 3.18 6.94
CA PRO A 304 3.47 4.30 6.95
C PRO A 304 3.50 5.01 8.30
N GLU A 305 3.38 6.34 8.30
CA GLU A 305 3.46 7.16 9.52
C GLU A 305 2.49 6.69 10.62
N ALA A 306 1.26 6.34 10.23
CA ALA A 306 0.24 5.84 11.17
C ALA A 306 0.58 4.46 11.78
N SER A 307 1.56 3.74 11.24
CA SER A 307 1.93 2.39 11.66
C SER A 307 3.19 2.32 12.53
N VAL A 308 3.80 3.46 12.89
CA VAL A 308 5.05 3.49 13.68
C VAL A 308 4.88 2.79 15.02
N ASP A 309 3.82 3.07 15.77
CA ASP A 309 3.59 2.46 17.09
C ASP A 309 3.45 0.93 16.99
N GLU A 310 2.77 0.44 15.96
CA GLU A 310 2.64 -0.99 15.69
C GLU A 310 4.01 -1.61 15.33
N ALA A 311 4.77 -0.96 14.46
CA ALA A 311 6.09 -1.42 14.04
C ALA A 311 7.07 -1.55 15.21
N LEU A 312 7.05 -0.60 16.16
CA LEU A 312 7.93 -0.60 17.33
C LEU A 312 7.75 -1.85 18.21
N SER A 313 6.56 -2.47 18.21
CA SER A 313 6.31 -3.70 18.95
C SER A 313 7.11 -4.91 18.41
N GLY A 314 7.40 -4.93 17.10
CA GLY A 314 8.12 -6.03 16.44
C GLY A 314 9.58 -5.71 16.07
N ALA A 315 9.93 -4.43 15.93
CA ALA A 315 11.21 -3.98 15.38
C ALA A 315 12.43 -4.30 16.26
N GLY A 316 12.25 -4.39 17.59
CA GLY A 316 13.37 -4.49 18.53
C GLY A 316 14.28 -3.26 18.41
N ASP A 317 15.58 -3.48 18.16
CA ASP A 317 16.57 -2.40 18.02
C ASP A 317 16.67 -1.83 16.59
N VAL A 318 15.88 -2.32 15.63
CA VAL A 318 15.87 -1.77 14.26
C VAL A 318 15.25 -0.37 14.30
N PRO A 319 15.95 0.68 13.82
CA PRO A 319 15.37 2.01 13.72
C PRO A 319 14.14 2.02 12.81
N VAL A 320 13.01 2.47 13.35
CA VAL A 320 11.75 2.62 12.62
C VAL A 320 11.57 4.07 12.19
N VAL A 321 11.24 4.30 10.91
CA VAL A 321 10.91 5.61 10.36
C VAL A 321 9.54 5.58 9.73
N GLY A 322 8.66 6.45 10.21
CA GLY A 322 7.33 6.69 9.64
C GLY A 322 7.40 7.67 8.49
N VAL A 323 6.68 7.38 7.40
CA VAL A 323 6.61 8.25 6.21
C VAL A 323 5.15 8.44 5.79
N ALA A 324 4.79 9.66 5.40
CA ALA A 324 3.47 9.97 4.83
C ALA A 324 3.51 10.02 3.30
N THR A 325 4.68 10.26 2.72
CA THR A 325 4.89 10.44 1.27
C THR A 325 6.17 9.77 0.78
N LEU A 326 6.30 9.63 -0.54
CA LEU A 326 7.55 9.23 -1.19
C LEU A 326 8.69 10.18 -0.81
N ASP A 327 8.45 11.49 -0.79
CA ASP A 327 9.47 12.48 -0.47
C ASP A 327 9.99 12.32 0.97
N ASP A 328 9.13 11.96 1.93
CA ASP A 328 9.57 11.65 3.30
C ASP A 328 10.48 10.42 3.32
N ALA A 329 10.17 9.40 2.52
CA ALA A 329 10.99 8.20 2.42
C ALA A 329 12.37 8.51 1.81
N LEU A 330 12.42 9.30 0.74
CA LEU A 330 13.67 9.74 0.13
C LEU A 330 14.51 10.59 1.09
N GLN A 331 13.87 11.52 1.81
CA GLN A 331 14.55 12.33 2.83
C GLN A 331 15.08 11.48 3.98
N ALA A 332 14.32 10.48 4.42
CA ALA A 332 14.75 9.55 5.46
C ALA A 332 15.98 8.73 5.03
N LEU A 333 16.00 8.27 3.78
CA LEU A 333 17.13 7.53 3.20
C LEU A 333 18.38 8.42 3.08
N VAL A 334 18.23 9.65 2.60
CA VAL A 334 19.32 10.65 2.58
C VAL A 334 19.83 10.94 4.00
N GLY A 335 18.93 11.12 4.96
CA GLY A 335 19.28 11.30 6.38
C GLY A 335 20.01 10.10 6.97
N ALA A 336 19.78 8.90 6.42
CA ALA A 336 20.49 7.68 6.75
C ALA A 336 21.81 7.51 5.98
N GLY A 337 22.21 8.45 5.12
CA GLY A 337 23.46 8.42 4.36
C GLY A 337 23.34 7.90 2.93
N GLY A 338 22.13 7.76 2.41
CA GLY A 338 21.89 7.56 0.97
C GLY A 338 22.10 8.83 0.15
N GLU A 339 22.23 8.66 -1.15
CA GLU A 339 22.34 9.77 -2.10
C GLU A 339 20.95 10.24 -2.57
N PRO A 340 20.77 11.55 -2.83
CA PRO A 340 19.50 12.07 -3.32
C PRO A 340 19.23 11.59 -4.76
N VAL A 341 17.97 11.29 -5.05
CA VAL A 341 17.51 10.89 -6.39
C VAL A 341 17.48 12.11 -7.31
N GLY A 342 18.16 12.01 -8.45
CA GLY A 342 18.13 13.01 -9.52
C GLY A 342 16.94 12.83 -10.47
N ARG A 343 16.70 13.82 -11.34
CA ARG A 343 15.76 13.64 -12.47
C ARG A 343 16.49 13.03 -13.67
N LEU A 344 15.79 12.20 -14.43
CA LEU A 344 16.29 11.67 -15.71
C LEU A 344 16.30 12.75 -16.80
N LEU A 345 15.32 13.66 -16.75
CA LEU A 345 15.19 14.76 -17.69
C LEU A 345 15.51 16.08 -16.95
N GLY A 346 16.77 16.52 -17.06
CA GLY A 346 17.30 17.76 -16.50
C GLY A 346 18.46 18.32 -17.31
#